data_AF-A0A0L8K3L1-F1
#
_entry.id   AF-A0A0L8K3L1-F1
#
_cell.length_a   1.000
_cell.length_b   1.000
_cell.length_c   1.000
_cell.angle_alpha   90.00
_cell.angle_beta   90.00
_cell.angle_gamma   90.00
#
_symmetry.space_group_name_H-M   'P 1'
#
loop_
_entity.id
_entity.type
_entity.pdbx_description
1 polymer ?
#
loop_
_entity_poly.entity_id
_entity_poly.type
_entity_poly.pdbx_seq_one_letter_code
_entity_poly.pdbx_strand_id
1 'polypeptide(L)'
;GQQTDGTNVTALWTLTSTGTDFTNPSKKWDNVSTSFGSWNWDRSKMVAGDFSGDGKTDIGVLYDNGQQTDGTNVTALWTLTSTGTDFTNPSKKWDN
;
A
#
# COMPACT_ATOMS: atom_id res chain seq x y z
N GLY A 1 -0.17 13.02 0.04
CA GLY A 1 0.22 14.43 0.25
C GLY A 1 1.37 14.77 -0.68
N GLN A 2 1.91 15.98 -0.62
CA GLN A 2 3.05 16.39 -1.44
C GLN A 2 4.09 17.10 -0.56
N GLN A 3 5.37 16.82 -0.76
CA GLN A 3 6.46 17.58 -0.14
C GLN A 3 6.67 18.93 -0.85
N THR A 4 7.44 19.81 -0.23
CA THR A 4 7.73 21.15 -0.76
C THR A 4 8.45 21.12 -2.11
N ASP A 5 9.19 20.05 -2.39
CA ASP A 5 9.89 19.82 -3.66
C ASP A 5 8.96 19.27 -4.78
N GLY A 6 7.67 19.10 -4.49
CA GLY A 6 6.70 18.53 -5.42
C GLY A 6 6.62 17.00 -5.41
N THR A 7 7.39 16.31 -4.57
CA THR A 7 7.34 14.85 -4.47
C THR A 7 6.01 14.41 -3.85
N ASN A 8 5.24 13.59 -4.57
CA ASN A 8 4.05 12.97 -4.02
C ASN A 8 4.43 11.92 -2.97
N VAL A 9 3.74 11.95 -1.84
CA VAL A 9 3.97 11.07 -0.69
C VAL A 9 2.74 10.24 -0.38
N THR A 10 2.98 8.94 -0.25
CA THR A 10 2.07 7.96 0.33
C THR A 10 2.78 7.22 1.45
N ALA A 11 2.07 6.94 2.53
CA ALA A 11 2.59 6.22 3.68
C ALA A 11 1.54 5.27 4.26
N LEU A 12 2.01 4.16 4.81
CA LEU A 12 1.20 3.25 5.62
C LEU A 12 1.43 3.56 7.10
N TRP A 13 0.33 3.82 7.80
CA TRP A 13 0.32 4.05 9.24
C TRP A 13 -0.55 3.01 9.92
N THR A 14 -0.11 2.51 11.07
CA THR A 14 -0.91 1.64 11.93
C THR A 14 -1.29 2.37 13.20
N LEU A 15 -2.55 2.20 13.60
CA LEU A 15 -3.07 2.63 14.88
C LEU A 15 -3.60 1.37 15.58
N THR A 16 -2.92 0.95 16.66
CA THR A 16 -3.28 -0.30 17.34
C THR A 16 -4.40 -0.01 18.34
N SER A 17 -5.51 -0.74 18.23
CA SER A 17 -6.60 -0.59 19.19
C SER A 17 -6.15 -1.04 20.59
N THR A 18 -6.55 -0.28 21.61
CA THR A 18 -6.40 -0.62 23.03
C THR A 18 -7.69 -1.22 23.60
N GLY A 19 -8.70 -1.45 22.75
CA GLY A 19 -10.05 -1.86 23.13
C GLY A 19 -11.00 -0.71 23.48
N THR A 20 -10.48 0.46 23.85
CA THR A 20 -11.27 1.67 24.13
C THR A 20 -10.76 2.92 23.39
N ASP A 21 -9.54 2.87 22.88
CA ASP A 21 -8.89 3.92 22.10
C ASP A 21 -7.92 3.28 21.09
N PHE A 22 -7.04 4.08 20.50
CA PHE A 22 -5.91 3.66 19.69
C PHE A 22 -4.59 4.18 20.26
N THR A 23 -3.52 3.42 20.08
CA THR A 23 -2.17 3.93 20.31
C THR A 23 -1.85 5.06 19.34
N ASN A 24 -0.84 5.87 19.68
CA ASN A 24 -0.30 6.87 18.75
C ASN A 24 -0.01 6.26 17.36
N PRO A 25 -0.32 6.98 16.27
CA PRO A 25 -0.02 6.50 14.92
C PRO A 25 1.46 6.15 14.76
N SER A 26 1.72 4.96 14.23
CA SER A 26 3.07 4.49 13.90
C SER A 26 3.21 4.37 12.38
N LYS A 27 4.12 5.15 11.79
CA LYS A 27 4.44 5.02 10.36
C LYS A 27 5.23 3.74 10.16
N LYS A 28 4.70 2.84 9.33
CA LYS A 28 5.35 1.56 9.00
C LYS A 28 6.10 1.65 7.68
N TRP A 29 5.54 2.36 6.73
CA TRP A 29 6.16 2.50 5.41
C TRP A 29 5.87 3.88 4.82
N ASP A 30 6.80 4.39 4.02
CA ASP A 30 6.54 5.48 3.09
C ASP A 30 7.37 5.33 1.81
N ASN A 31 6.84 5.86 0.73
CA ASN A 31 7.46 5.72 -0.59
C ASN A 31 8.79 6.48 -0.71
N VAL A 32 8.99 7.54 0.07
CA VAL A 32 10.19 8.39 -0.04
C VAL A 32 11.39 7.71 0.63
N SER A 33 11.22 7.19 1.84
CA SER A 33 12.29 6.49 2.57
C SER A 33 12.72 5.17 1.92
N THR A 34 11.83 4.58 1.11
CA THR A 34 12.06 3.30 0.42
C THR A 34 12.37 3.45 -1.06
N SER A 35 12.49 4.69 -1.57
CA SER A 35 12.71 5.01 -2.97
C SER A 35 11.70 4.32 -3.92
N PHE A 36 10.45 4.25 -3.49
CA PHE A 36 9.34 3.65 -4.23
C PHE A 36 8.42 4.73 -4.82
N GLY A 37 7.62 4.34 -5.82
CA GLY A 37 6.59 5.21 -6.38
C GLY A 37 5.50 5.58 -5.36
N SER A 38 4.87 6.73 -5.54
CA SER A 38 3.66 7.08 -4.77
C SER A 38 2.40 6.49 -5.40
N TRP A 39 1.32 6.47 -4.63
CA TRP A 39 0.02 5.97 -5.06
C TRP A 39 -0.96 7.11 -5.32
N ASN A 40 -1.78 6.97 -6.35
CA ASN A 40 -3.00 7.78 -6.52
C ASN A 40 -4.17 7.06 -5.84
N TRP A 41 -4.75 7.70 -4.82
CA TRP A 41 -5.86 7.13 -4.03
C TRP A 41 -7.12 6.89 -4.85
N ASP A 42 -7.43 7.74 -5.84
CA ASP A 42 -8.61 7.59 -6.69
C ASP A 42 -8.54 6.33 -7.57
N ARG A 43 -7.31 5.86 -7.82
CA ARG A 43 -7.00 4.68 -8.64
C ARG A 43 -6.71 3.44 -7.80
N SER A 44 -6.81 3.55 -6.48
CA SER A 44 -6.46 2.50 -5.54
C SER A 44 -7.71 1.93 -4.85
N LYS A 45 -7.76 0.61 -4.70
CA LYS A 45 -8.66 -0.07 -3.76
C LYS A 45 -7.80 -0.88 -2.80
N MET A 46 -7.92 -0.58 -1.51
CA MET A 46 -7.18 -1.29 -0.46
C MET A 46 -8.01 -2.44 0.10
N VAL A 47 -7.32 -3.53 0.42
CA VAL A 47 -7.87 -4.71 1.07
C VAL A 47 -6.88 -5.20 2.12
N ALA A 48 -7.40 -5.72 3.23
CA ALA A 48 -6.59 -6.38 4.26
C ALA A 48 -6.93 -7.87 4.26
N GLY A 49 -5.91 -8.72 4.37
CA GLY A 49 -6.05 -10.17 4.37
C GLY A 49 -4.72 -10.87 4.51
N ASP A 50 -4.70 -12.16 4.81
CA ASP A 50 -3.47 -12.96 4.82
C ASP A 50 -3.19 -13.45 3.40
N PHE A 51 -2.39 -12.70 2.65
CA PHE A 51 -2.05 -13.01 1.25
C PHE A 51 -0.75 -13.82 1.15
N SER A 52 0.07 -13.80 2.19
CA SER A 52 1.31 -14.56 2.28
C SER A 52 1.14 -15.97 2.85
N GLY A 53 0.03 -16.25 3.54
CA GLY A 53 -0.28 -17.54 4.16
C GLY A 53 0.45 -17.77 5.49
N ASP A 54 0.94 -16.70 6.12
CA ASP A 54 1.78 -16.77 7.32
C ASP A 54 1.01 -16.50 8.64
N GLY A 55 -0.31 -16.37 8.54
CA GLY A 55 -1.22 -16.09 9.65
C GLY A 55 -1.28 -14.62 10.06
N LYS A 56 -0.59 -13.71 9.36
CA LYS A 56 -0.62 -12.27 9.63
C LYS A 56 -1.44 -11.54 8.57
N THR A 57 -2.05 -10.42 8.97
CA THR A 57 -2.78 -9.57 8.03
C THR A 57 -1.82 -8.71 7.23
N ASP A 58 -1.80 -8.91 5.92
CA ASP A 58 -1.12 -8.12 4.91
C ASP A 58 -2.02 -7.00 4.37
N ILE A 59 -1.42 -6.07 3.61
CA ILE A 59 -2.16 -5.04 2.87
C ILE A 59 -2.06 -5.35 1.38
N GLY A 60 -3.21 -5.45 0.72
CA GLY A 60 -3.35 -5.52 -0.74
C GLY A 60 -3.80 -4.17 -1.32
N VAL A 61 -3.26 -3.80 -2.47
CA VAL A 61 -3.68 -2.65 -3.27
C VAL A 61 -3.99 -3.13 -4.67
N LEU A 62 -5.27 -3.13 -5.04
CA LEU A 62 -5.70 -3.20 -6.44
C LEU A 62 -5.56 -1.80 -7.03
N TYR A 63 -4.75 -1.68 -8.08
CA TYR A 63 -4.42 -0.42 -8.70
C TYR A 63 -4.87 -0.41 -10.15
N ASP A 64 -5.67 0.59 -10.51
CA ASP A 64 -5.96 0.90 -11.90
C ASP A 64 -4.71 1.51 -12.53
N ASN A 65 -4.08 0.79 -13.46
CA ASN A 65 -2.95 1.27 -14.24
C ASN A 65 -3.38 2.04 -15.49
N GLY A 66 -4.66 2.01 -15.84
CA GLY A 66 -5.27 2.82 -16.89
C GLY A 66 -5.37 2.05 -18.20
N GLN A 67 -5.70 2.76 -19.25
CA GLN A 67 -5.87 2.18 -20.57
C GLN A 67 -4.57 2.31 -21.39
N GLN A 68 -4.14 1.21 -22.00
CA GLN A 68 -3.05 1.18 -22.97
C GLN A 68 -3.50 1.77 -24.31
N THR A 69 -2.55 2.05 -25.20
CA THR A 69 -2.82 2.59 -26.55
C THR A 69 -3.74 1.69 -27.38
N ASP A 70 -3.74 0.38 -27.13
CA ASP A 70 -4.59 -0.60 -27.82
C ASP A 70 -6.03 -0.70 -27.25
N GLY A 71 -6.35 0.10 -26.23
CA GLY A 71 -7.67 0.11 -25.58
C GLY A 71 -7.80 -0.86 -24.40
N THR A 72 -6.76 -1.61 -24.04
CA THR A 72 -6.80 -2.55 -22.91
C THR A 72 -6.69 -1.80 -21.58
N ASN A 73 -7.62 -2.04 -20.65
CA ASN A 73 -7.48 -1.57 -19.27
C ASN A 73 -6.57 -2.50 -18.48
N VAL A 74 -5.56 -1.94 -17.83
CA VAL A 74 -4.59 -2.68 -17.01
C VAL A 74 -4.90 -2.43 -15.55
N THR A 75 -5.00 -3.50 -14.77
CA THR A 75 -5.10 -3.48 -13.32
C THR A 75 -3.98 -4.35 -12.75
N ALA A 76 -3.41 -3.91 -11.63
CA ALA A 76 -2.40 -4.69 -10.92
C ALA A 76 -2.80 -4.92 -9.46
N LEU A 77 -2.45 -6.08 -8.92
CA LEU A 77 -2.48 -6.34 -7.48
C LEU A 77 -1.07 -6.21 -6.92
N TRP A 78 -0.93 -5.37 -5.90
CA TRP A 78 0.28 -5.21 -5.11
C TRP A 78 0.02 -5.64 -3.68
N THR A 79 1.02 -6.19 -3.00
CA THR A 79 0.94 -6.50 -1.57
C THR A 79 2.10 -5.87 -0.81
N LEU A 80 1.80 -5.39 0.40
CA LEU A 80 2.77 -5.10 1.45
C LEU A 80 2.61 -6.20 2.49
N THR A 81 3.59 -7.08 2.62
CA THR A 81 3.53 -8.24 3.50
C THR A 81 3.89 -7.83 4.92
N SER A 82 3.06 -8.22 5.89
CA SER A 82 3.30 -7.95 7.31
C SER A 82 4.42 -8.85 7.84
N THR A 83 5.31 -8.27 8.63
CA THR A 83 6.31 -9.02 9.41
C THR A 83 5.85 -9.23 10.86
N GLY A 84 4.66 -8.73 11.21
CA GLY A 84 4.10 -8.72 12.57
C GLY A 84 4.39 -7.43 13.34
N THR A 85 5.47 -6.73 13.01
CA THR A 85 5.80 -5.42 13.59
C THR A 85 5.95 -4.32 12.54
N ASP A 86 6.17 -4.70 11.29
CA ASP A 86 6.36 -3.80 10.15
C ASP A 86 5.77 -4.42 8.86
N PHE A 87 5.98 -3.75 7.72
CA PHE A 87 5.58 -4.22 6.40
C PHE A 87 6.76 -4.19 5.42
N THR A 88 6.80 -5.16 4.51
CA THR A 88 7.74 -5.14 3.39
C THR A 88 7.39 -4.04 2.39
N ASN A 89 8.34 -3.68 1.54
CA ASN A 89 8.06 -2.84 0.37
C ASN A 89 6.94 -3.46 -0.50
N PRO A 90 6.15 -2.61 -1.19
CA PRO A 90 5.13 -3.10 -2.12
C PRO A 90 5.73 -4.02 -3.19
N SER A 91 5.10 -5.16 -3.41
CA SER A 91 5.48 -6.14 -4.43
C SER A 91 4.30 -6.40 -5.34
N LYS A 92 4.48 -6.24 -6.66
CA LYS A 92 3.44 -6.60 -7.64
C LYS A 92 3.30 -8.11 -7.63
N LYS A 93 2.09 -8.60 -7.38
CA LYS A 93 1.78 -10.03 -7.38
C LYS A 93 1.12 -10.48 -8.66
N TRP A 94 0.40 -9.58 -9.32
CA TRP A 94 -0.33 -9.89 -10.55
C TRP A 94 -0.65 -8.60 -11.34
N ASP A 95 -0.75 -8.72 -12.65
CA ASP A 95 -1.37 -7.78 -13.59
C ASP A 95 -1.95 -8.52 -14.81
N ASN A 96 -2.79 -7.84 -15.58
CA ASN A 96 -3.42 -8.34 -16.81
C ASN A 96 -2.97 -7.60 -18.07
#